data_AF-G0IZ90-F1
#
_entry.id   AF-G0IZ90-F1
#
_cell.length_a   1.000
_cell.length_b   1.000
_cell.length_c   1.000
_cell.angle_alpha   90.00
_cell.angle_beta   90.00
_cell.angle_gamma   90.00
#
_symmetry.space_group_name_H-M   'P 1'
#
loop_
_entity.id
_entity.type
_entity.pdbx_description
1 polymer ?
#
loop_
_entity_poly.entity_id
_entity_poly.type
_entity_poly.pdbx_seq_one_letter_code
_entity_poly.pdbx_strand_id
1 'polypeptide(L)'
;MNGLYFNDTIQHRHSDYLIRIAHHKLEIDSDLEMRAFIRLEFWTKDENGEFDQPLLEVIQNDPNLSLSQKANDIEMFKTRIWSSTTRGSRVVPETGVFVYPDEAGNYPEGSITQLEYWQSLPAEAFPGTTLAQKVYAALLANMEEIYTLGNI
;
A
#
# COMPACT_ATOMS: atom_id res chain seq x y z
N MET A 1 19.05 5.06 -1.75
CA MET A 1 17.82 4.41 -2.25
C MET A 1 16.66 5.28 -1.81
N ASN A 2 16.05 6.04 -2.72
CA ASN A 2 14.92 6.89 -2.39
C ASN A 2 13.68 6.00 -2.30
N GLY A 3 13.18 5.79 -1.08
CA GLY A 3 11.89 5.16 -0.85
C GLY A 3 10.81 5.95 -1.59
N LEU A 4 9.93 5.25 -2.27
CA LEU A 4 8.77 5.84 -2.91
C LEU A 4 7.72 6.01 -1.82
N TYR A 5 7.39 7.25 -1.53
CA TYR A 5 6.47 7.62 -0.48
C TYR A 5 5.27 8.30 -1.11
N PHE A 6 4.09 7.78 -0.81
CA PHE A 6 2.84 8.50 -1.01
C PHE A 6 2.52 9.27 0.26
N ASN A 7 2.07 10.51 0.12
CA ASN A 7 1.81 11.43 1.22
C ASN A 7 0.34 11.45 1.67
N ASP A 8 -0.49 10.51 1.24
CA ASP A 8 -1.88 10.46 1.71
C ASP A 8 -1.93 10.11 3.19
N THR A 9 -2.47 11.04 3.97
CA THR A 9 -2.55 10.96 5.43
C THR A 9 -3.74 10.11 5.84
N ILE A 10 -3.51 8.86 6.22
CA ILE A 10 -4.54 8.04 6.86
C ILE A 10 -4.50 8.30 8.37
N GLN A 11 -5.53 8.96 8.89
CA GLN A 11 -5.65 9.20 10.33
C GLN A 11 -6.15 7.95 11.05
N HIS A 12 -5.39 7.49 12.05
CA HIS A 12 -5.86 6.42 12.92
C HIS A 12 -6.98 6.95 13.82
N ARG A 13 -8.17 6.32 13.79
CA ARG A 13 -9.30 6.72 14.65
C ARG A 13 -8.82 6.68 16.10
N HIS A 14 -8.86 7.83 16.78
CA HIS A 14 -8.50 8.04 18.19
C HIS A 14 -7.02 8.25 18.56
N SER A 15 -6.15 8.65 17.63
CA SER A 15 -4.78 9.06 17.99
C SER A 15 -4.22 10.22 17.15
N ASP A 16 -3.21 10.91 17.69
CA ASP A 16 -2.49 12.02 17.04
C ASP A 16 -1.41 11.55 16.05
N TYR A 17 -1.54 10.32 15.55
CA TYR A 17 -0.57 9.73 14.63
C TYR A 17 -1.15 9.57 13.23
N LEU A 18 -0.26 9.60 12.24
CA LEU A 18 -0.54 9.30 10.84
C LEU A 18 -0.03 7.92 10.49
N ILE A 19 -0.74 7.23 9.62
CA ILE A 19 -0.28 5.99 9.00
C ILE A 19 0.29 6.33 7.63
N ARG A 20 1.55 5.97 7.42
CA ARG A 20 2.23 6.05 6.13
C ARG A 20 2.30 4.66 5.51
N ILE A 21 1.84 4.53 4.27
CA ILE A 21 1.99 3.29 3.50
C ILE A 21 3.27 3.38 2.69
N ALA A 22 4.30 2.64 3.09
CA ALA A 22 5.58 2.59 2.39
C ALA A 22 5.69 1.33 1.52
N HIS A 23 6.16 1.47 0.27
CA HIS A 23 6.53 0.31 -0.52
C HIS A 23 7.70 -0.45 0.12
N HIS A 24 7.58 -1.76 0.25
CA HIS A 24 8.69 -2.59 0.71
C HIS A 24 9.35 -3.34 -0.44
N LYS A 25 8.57 -4.11 -1.20
CA LYS A 25 9.07 -5.00 -2.25
C LYS A 25 7.99 -5.29 -3.28
N LEU A 26 8.39 -5.40 -4.54
CA LEU A 26 7.56 -5.96 -5.61
C LEU A 26 8.23 -7.24 -6.10
N GLU A 27 7.51 -8.34 -6.07
CA GLU A 27 7.89 -9.59 -6.70
C GLU A 27 7.10 -9.75 -7.99
N ILE A 28 7.79 -10.13 -9.06
CA ILE A 28 7.18 -10.52 -10.33
C ILE A 28 7.64 -11.96 -10.59
N ASP A 29 6.70 -12.90 -10.57
CA ASP A 29 6.96 -14.30 -10.81
C ASP A 29 7.09 -14.58 -12.32
N SER A 30 7.58 -15.77 -12.68
CA SER A 30 7.81 -16.17 -14.08
C SER A 30 6.54 -16.24 -14.93
N ASP A 31 5.38 -16.36 -14.29
CA ASP A 31 4.04 -16.33 -14.88
C ASP A 31 3.46 -14.90 -14.98
N LEU A 32 4.31 -13.87 -14.81
CA LEU A 32 3.96 -12.44 -14.83
C LEU A 32 3.03 -12.00 -13.70
N GLU A 33 2.87 -12.84 -12.69
CA GLU A 33 2.12 -12.46 -11.52
C GLU A 33 2.90 -11.50 -10.63
N MET A 34 2.16 -10.59 -10.01
CA MET A 34 2.74 -9.54 -9.19
C MET A 34 2.29 -9.70 -7.74
N ARG A 35 3.26 -9.70 -6.84
CA ARG A 35 3.03 -9.60 -5.40
C ARG A 35 3.73 -8.38 -4.87
N ALA A 36 2.94 -7.48 -4.30
CA ALA A 36 3.48 -6.30 -3.66
C ALA A 36 3.44 -6.45 -2.15
N PHE A 37 4.55 -6.10 -1.53
CA PHE A 37 4.73 -6.00 -0.11
C PHE A 37 4.75 -4.53 0.26
N ILE A 38 3.89 -4.17 1.18
CA ILE A 38 3.83 -2.84 1.75
C ILE A 38 4.22 -2.90 3.22
N ARG A 39 4.68 -1.77 3.73
CA ARG A 39 4.91 -1.53 5.15
C ARG A 39 3.95 -0.45 5.62
N LEU A 40 3.22 -0.75 6.69
CA LEU A 40 2.49 0.25 7.45
C LEU A 40 3.43 0.85 8.48
N GLU A 41 3.75 2.13 8.31
CA GLU A 41 4.58 2.89 9.23
C GLU A 41 3.72 3.91 9.98
N PHE A 42 4.00 4.11 11.26
CA PHE A 42 3.29 5.10 12.08
C PHE A 42 4.19 6.31 12.30
N TRP A 43 3.61 7.50 12.20
CA TRP A 43 4.32 8.77 12.23
C TRP A 43 3.57 9.78 13.11
N THR A 44 4.30 10.71 13.72
CA THR A 44 3.72 11.89 14.38
C THR A 44 3.27 12.93 13.36
N LYS A 45 2.47 13.89 13.82
CA LYS A 45 2.03 15.05 13.05
C LYS A 45 2.90 16.27 13.35
N ASP A 46 3.22 17.06 12.33
CA ASP A 46 3.77 18.40 12.51
C ASP A 46 2.65 19.42 12.85
N GLU A 47 3.01 20.69 13.00
CA GLU A 47 2.07 21.79 13.27
C GLU A 47 1.01 21.99 12.18
N ASN A 48 1.26 21.49 10.97
CA ASN A 48 0.35 21.55 9.83
C ASN A 48 -0.49 20.27 9.66
N GLY A 49 -0.27 19.26 10.51
CA GLY A 49 -0.93 17.96 10.41
C GLY A 49 -0.31 16.99 9.41
N GLU A 50 0.90 17.28 8.93
CA GLU A 50 1.67 16.47 7.98
C GLU A 50 2.62 15.49 8.70
N PHE A 51 3.27 14.59 7.96
CA PHE A 51 4.24 13.63 8.52
C PHE A 51 5.48 14.33 9.11
N ASP A 52 5.77 14.10 10.40
CA ASP A 52 6.95 14.65 11.09
C ASP A 52 8.02 13.59 11.39
N GLN A 53 7.83 12.78 12.43
CA GLN A 53 8.83 11.80 12.91
C GLN A 53 8.26 10.38 12.95
N PRO A 54 9.09 9.33 12.73
CA PRO A 54 8.67 7.95 12.92
C PRO A 54 8.26 7.71 14.39
N LEU A 55 7.04 7.23 14.61
CA LEU A 55 6.46 7.09 15.95
C LEU A 55 7.29 6.16 16.85
N LEU A 56 7.88 5.11 16.27
CA LEU A 56 8.74 4.18 17.01
C LEU A 56 10.00 4.86 17.57
N GLU A 57 10.57 5.82 16.83
CA GLU A 57 11.72 6.59 17.30
C GLU A 57 11.32 7.55 18.42
N VAL A 58 10.15 8.17 18.32
CA VAL A 58 9.58 9.03 19.36
C VAL A 58 9.36 8.25 20.65
N ILE A 59 8.69 7.09 20.59
CA ILE A 59 8.44 6.21 21.74
C ILE A 59 9.77 5.78 22.39
N GLN A 60 10.74 5.35 21.57
CA GLN A 60 12.02 4.87 22.06
C GLN A 60 12.78 5.97 22.84
N ASN A 61 12.71 7.21 22.36
CA ASN A 61 13.47 8.34 22.89
C ASN A 61 12.71 9.16 23.95
N ASP A 62 11.41 8.92 24.17
CA ASP A 62 10.62 9.66 25.15
C ASP A 62 11.15 9.43 26.59
N PRO A 63 11.64 10.46 27.30
CA PRO A 63 12.13 10.32 28.66
C PRO A 63 11.01 10.11 29.69
N ASN A 64 9.75 10.37 29.33
CA ASN A 64 8.60 10.27 30.22
C ASN A 64 7.97 8.87 30.25
N LEU A 65 8.31 8.02 29.28
CA LEU A 65 7.82 6.64 29.24
C LEU A 65 8.76 5.71 30.02
N SER A 66 8.18 4.90 30.91
CA SER A 66 8.89 3.78 31.52
C SER A 66 9.24 2.71 30.49
N LEU A 67 10.22 1.85 30.81
CA LEU A 67 10.65 0.77 29.91
C LEU A 67 9.50 -0.19 29.53
N SER A 68 8.56 -0.45 30.45
CA SER A 68 7.40 -1.30 30.19
C SER A 68 6.38 -0.63 29.27
N GLN A 69 6.15 0.68 29.42
CA GLN A 69 5.29 1.44 28.52
C GLN A 69 5.88 1.47 27.11
N LYS A 70 7.18 1.74 26.98
CA LYS A 70 7.88 1.69 25.68
C LYS A 70 7.72 0.33 25.01
N ALA A 71 7.92 -0.77 25.76
CA ALA A 71 7.77 -2.11 25.20
C ALA A 71 6.35 -2.39 24.69
N ASN A 72 5.32 -1.97 25.43
CA ASN A 72 3.93 -2.12 25.02
C ASN A 72 3.61 -1.27 23.77
N ASP A 73 4.03 -0.01 23.75
CA ASP A 73 3.74 0.90 22.65
C ASP A 73 4.49 0.49 21.37
N ILE A 74 5.75 0.02 21.49
CA ILE A 74 6.51 -0.55 20.37
C ILE A 74 5.78 -1.76 19.79
N GLU A 75 5.28 -2.67 20.62
CA GLU A 75 4.56 -3.86 20.13
C GLU A 75 3.25 -3.47 19.43
N MET A 76 2.55 -2.46 19.94
CA MET A 76 1.31 -1.95 19.33
C MET A 76 1.57 -1.29 17.97
N PHE A 77 2.61 -0.46 17.86
CA PHE A 77 2.93 0.34 16.68
C PHE A 77 4.05 -0.26 15.80
N LYS A 78 4.43 -1.51 16.03
CA LYS A 78 5.44 -2.16 15.19
C LYS A 78 5.01 -2.12 13.73
N THR A 79 5.96 -1.84 12.84
CA THR A 79 5.71 -1.86 11.41
C THR A 79 5.18 -3.24 10.99
N ARG A 80 4.01 -3.24 10.35
CA ARG A 80 3.42 -4.46 9.80
C ARG A 80 3.70 -4.53 8.31
N ILE A 81 4.07 -5.70 7.84
CA ILE A 81 4.19 -5.97 6.41
C ILE A 81 2.91 -6.65 5.97
N TRP A 82 2.24 -6.06 4.99
CA TRP A 82 1.12 -6.69 4.30
C TRP A 82 1.54 -7.02 2.88
N SER A 83 0.97 -8.08 2.31
CA SER A 83 1.19 -8.43 0.92
C SER A 83 -0.14 -8.58 0.20
N SER A 84 -0.26 -7.97 -0.97
CA SER A 84 -1.37 -8.20 -1.88
C SER A 84 -0.86 -8.86 -3.15
N THR A 85 -1.64 -9.78 -3.69
CA THR A 85 -1.40 -10.45 -4.96
C THR A 85 -2.61 -10.31 -5.85
N THR A 86 -2.37 -10.18 -7.15
CA THR A 86 -3.42 -10.22 -8.17
C THR A 86 -3.50 -11.59 -8.86
N ARG A 87 -2.86 -12.61 -8.27
CA ARG A 87 -3.03 -14.01 -8.64
C ARG A 87 -4.52 -14.36 -8.67
N GLY A 88 -4.99 -14.88 -9.79
CA GLY A 88 -6.39 -15.29 -9.96
C GLY A 88 -7.37 -14.17 -10.31
N SER A 89 -6.89 -12.96 -10.60
CA SER A 89 -7.70 -11.88 -11.17
C SER A 89 -7.13 -11.40 -12.51
N ARG A 90 -8.02 -10.83 -13.32
CA ARG A 90 -7.68 -10.12 -14.57
C ARG A 90 -8.29 -8.73 -14.55
N VAL A 91 -7.93 -7.91 -15.52
CA VAL A 91 -8.44 -6.54 -15.68
C VAL A 91 -9.17 -6.43 -17.01
N VAL A 92 -10.34 -5.79 -16.99
CA VAL A 92 -11.04 -5.36 -18.21
C VAL A 92 -10.39 -4.05 -18.67
N PRO A 93 -9.68 -4.02 -19.82
CA PRO A 93 -8.87 -2.87 -20.22
C PRO A 93 -9.66 -1.57 -20.37
N GLU A 94 -10.92 -1.64 -20.80
CA GLU A 94 -11.76 -0.48 -21.07
C GLU A 94 -12.17 0.25 -19.78
N THR A 95 -12.24 -0.46 -18.65
CA THR A 95 -12.76 0.07 -17.38
C THR A 95 -11.73 0.05 -16.26
N GLY A 96 -10.66 -0.75 -16.38
CA GLY A 96 -9.69 -0.97 -15.32
C GLY A 96 -10.20 -1.84 -14.16
N VAL A 97 -11.40 -2.42 -14.28
CA VAL A 97 -12.04 -3.20 -13.21
C VAL A 97 -11.44 -4.60 -13.12
N PHE A 98 -11.20 -5.07 -11.90
CA PHE A 98 -10.83 -6.46 -11.65
C PHE A 98 -11.98 -7.42 -11.88
N VAL A 99 -11.67 -8.50 -12.56
CA VAL A 99 -12.58 -9.62 -12.79
C VAL A 99 -11.93 -10.92 -12.33
N TYR A 100 -12.77 -11.77 -11.77
CA TYR A 100 -12.41 -13.10 -11.26
C TYR A 100 -12.99 -14.16 -12.19
N PRO A 101 -12.42 -15.37 -12.22
CA PRO A 101 -12.96 -16.44 -13.03
C PRO A 101 -14.34 -16.86 -12.52
N ASP A 102 -15.21 -17.31 -13.42
CA ASP A 102 -16.47 -17.95 -13.09
C ASP A 102 -16.26 -19.37 -12.49
N GLU A 103 -17.35 -20.06 -12.15
CA GLU A 103 -17.30 -21.42 -11.60
C GLU A 103 -16.62 -22.45 -12.54
N ALA A 104 -16.55 -22.13 -13.85
CA ALA A 104 -15.88 -22.96 -14.85
C ALA A 104 -14.43 -22.54 -15.11
N GLY A 105 -13.90 -21.53 -14.41
CA GLY A 105 -12.54 -21.04 -14.55
C GLY A 105 -12.34 -20.03 -15.68
N ASN A 106 -13.42 -19.58 -16.33
CA ASN A 106 -13.34 -18.64 -17.44
C ASN A 106 -13.35 -17.20 -16.95
N TYR A 107 -12.54 -16.36 -17.56
CA TYR A 107 -12.58 -14.92 -17.33
C TYR A 107 -13.45 -14.24 -18.40
N PRO A 108 -14.03 -13.06 -18.10
CA PRO A 108 -14.69 -12.24 -19.10
C PRO A 108 -13.83 -12.01 -20.35
N GLU A 109 -14.46 -12.01 -21.52
CA GLU A 109 -13.78 -11.80 -22.79
C GLU A 109 -13.02 -10.46 -22.81
N GLY A 110 -11.82 -10.45 -23.41
CA GLY A 110 -10.98 -9.25 -23.48
C GLY A 110 -10.23 -8.92 -22.19
N SER A 111 -10.47 -9.63 -21.09
CA SER A 111 -9.72 -9.42 -19.85
C SER A 111 -8.27 -9.89 -19.96
N ILE A 112 -7.35 -9.03 -19.54
CA ILE A 112 -5.90 -9.24 -19.60
C ILE A 112 -5.29 -9.30 -18.19
N THR A 113 -4.04 -9.73 -18.08
CA THR A 113 -3.36 -9.65 -16.78
C THR A 113 -3.16 -8.20 -16.36
N GLN A 114 -3.08 -7.95 -15.06
CA GLN A 114 -2.86 -6.61 -14.55
C GLN A 114 -1.54 -6.00 -15.05
N LEU A 115 -0.49 -6.82 -15.23
CA LEU A 115 0.78 -6.36 -15.78
C LEU A 115 0.62 -5.87 -17.23
N GLU A 116 -0.07 -6.64 -18.08
CA GLU A 116 -0.36 -6.25 -19.46
C GLU A 116 -1.18 -4.95 -19.52
N TYR A 117 -2.18 -4.82 -18.65
CA TYR A 117 -2.98 -3.60 -18.54
C TYR A 117 -2.10 -2.38 -18.21
N TRP A 118 -1.22 -2.49 -17.23
CA TRP A 118 -0.32 -1.38 -16.88
C TRP A 118 0.71 -1.06 -17.93
N GLN A 119 1.20 -2.07 -18.66
CA GLN A 119 2.09 -1.86 -19.80
C GLN A 119 1.36 -1.17 -20.96
N SER A 120 0.04 -1.34 -21.09
CA SER A 120 -0.77 -0.70 -22.13
C SER A 120 -1.13 0.76 -21.83
N LEU A 121 -1.09 1.18 -20.56
CA LEU A 121 -1.47 2.54 -20.16
C LEU A 121 -0.37 3.57 -20.49
N PRO A 122 -0.76 4.76 -20.97
CA PRO A 122 0.20 5.81 -21.31
C PRO A 122 0.99 6.24 -20.07
N ALA A 123 2.22 6.73 -20.27
CA ALA A 123 3.09 7.14 -19.17
C ALA A 123 2.48 8.24 -18.28
N GLU A 124 1.56 9.02 -18.82
CA GLU A 124 0.83 10.10 -18.14
C GLU A 124 -0.27 9.59 -17.20
N ALA A 125 -0.77 8.36 -17.39
CA ALA A 125 -1.86 7.79 -16.60
C ALA A 125 -1.42 7.29 -15.21
N PHE A 126 -0.12 7.17 -14.95
CA PHE A 126 0.41 6.82 -13.63
C PHE A 126 1.61 7.70 -13.27
N PRO A 127 1.61 8.35 -12.09
CA PRO A 127 2.80 9.03 -11.60
C PRO A 127 3.93 8.01 -11.35
N GLY A 128 4.95 8.01 -12.20
CA GLY A 128 6.07 7.08 -12.10
C GLY A 128 6.89 6.94 -13.39
N THR A 129 8.19 7.17 -13.28
CA THR A 129 9.21 6.93 -14.32
C THR A 129 9.53 5.45 -14.56
N THR A 130 9.25 4.55 -13.60
CA THR A 130 9.56 3.11 -13.70
C THR A 130 8.32 2.23 -13.53
N LEU A 131 8.33 1.02 -14.09
CA LEU A 131 7.25 0.03 -13.93
C LEU A 131 6.90 -0.18 -12.44
N ALA A 132 7.91 -0.26 -11.57
CA ALA A 132 7.72 -0.38 -10.13
C ALA A 132 6.96 0.80 -9.51
N GLN A 133 7.19 2.02 -9.99
CA GLN A 133 6.45 3.22 -9.53
C GLN A 133 5.00 3.20 -9.99
N LYS A 134 4.73 2.76 -11.23
CA LYS A 134 3.37 2.62 -11.75
C LYS A 134 2.57 1.53 -11.02
N VAL A 135 3.20 0.38 -10.80
CA VAL A 135 2.65 -0.73 -10.00
C VAL A 135 2.31 -0.24 -8.59
N TYR A 136 3.22 0.51 -7.97
CA TYR A 136 3.03 1.06 -6.63
C TYR A 136 1.84 2.05 -6.55
N ALA A 137 1.74 3.00 -7.49
CA ALA A 137 0.63 3.95 -7.55
C ALA A 137 -0.73 3.24 -7.72
N ALA A 138 -0.79 2.22 -8.57
CA ALA A 138 -2.01 1.45 -8.81
C ALA A 138 -2.41 0.57 -7.59
N LEU A 139 -1.44 0.01 -6.87
CA LEU A 139 -1.72 -0.74 -5.65
C LEU A 139 -2.24 0.16 -4.52
N LEU A 140 -1.70 1.37 -4.39
CA LEU A 140 -2.19 2.34 -3.42
C LEU A 140 -3.64 2.73 -3.68
N ALA A 141 -3.99 3.04 -4.94
CA ALA A 141 -5.37 3.35 -5.32
C ALA A 141 -6.34 2.21 -4.96
N ASN A 142 -5.95 0.96 -5.24
CA ASN A 142 -6.75 -0.22 -4.90
C ASN A 142 -6.83 -0.47 -3.37
N MET A 143 -5.82 -0.05 -2.62
CA MET A 143 -5.76 -0.24 -1.18
C MET A 143 -6.49 0.83 -0.39
N GLU A 144 -6.49 2.06 -0.87
CA GLU A 144 -7.35 3.12 -0.35
C GLU A 144 -8.81 2.67 -0.48
N GLU A 145 -9.16 2.03 -1.60
CA GLU A 145 -10.47 1.40 -1.80
C GLU A 145 -10.73 0.25 -0.80
N ILE A 146 -9.77 -0.66 -0.56
CA ILE A 146 -9.90 -1.73 0.44
C ILE A 146 -10.03 -1.19 1.87
N TYR A 147 -9.25 -0.17 2.24
CA TYR A 147 -9.33 0.45 3.56
C TYR A 147 -10.65 1.20 3.75
N THR A 148 -11.19 1.78 2.67
CA THR A 148 -12.51 2.42 2.67
C THR A 148 -13.64 1.38 2.77
N LEU A 149 -13.55 0.29 2.00
CA LEU A 149 -14.55 -0.80 1.96
C LEU A 149 -14.55 -1.67 3.23
N GLY A 150 -13.40 -1.87 3.87
CA GLY A 150 -13.29 -2.60 5.13
C GLY A 150 -13.76 -1.81 6.37
N ASN A 151 -14.11 -0.53 6.19
CA ASN A 151 -14.59 0.38 7.23
C ASN A 151 -16.06 0.81 7.04
N ILE A 152 -16.84 0.08 6.22
CA ILE A 152 -18.31 0.11 6.16
C ILE A 152 -18.89 -0.97 7.07
#